data_AF-A0A971M4N9-F1
#
_entry.id   AF-A0A971M4N9-F1
#
_cell.length_a   1.000
_cell.length_b   1.000
_cell.length_c   1.000
_cell.angle_alpha   90.00
_cell.angle_beta   90.00
_cell.angle_gamma   90.00
#
_symmetry.space_group_name_H-M   'P 1'
#
loop_
_entity.id
_entity.type
_entity.pdbx_description
1 polymer ?
#
loop_
_entity_poly.entity_id
_entity_poly.type
_entity_poly.pdbx_seq_one_letter_code
_entity_poly.pdbx_strand_id
1 'polypeptide(L)'
;GTKQFIVVDGKEGKRYDGMLASGPIFSPDSKRIAYGAETGTKQVIVVDGKEGKQYDGILRASGPLFSPDSKRVAYGAETGTKQFIVVDGKEGKQYDGIGAVPLFSPDSKRVAYGVVASTKQFVVVDGKEGKQYDGIATPGPIFSPDSKHLAYAIVSGSKSFVIVDGKEGKRYNGIINFGGGRIVFDSADSLHYLALKGTGIYLVQENIKR
;
A
#
# COMPACT_ATOMS: atom_id res chain seq x y z
N GLY A 1 29.38 13.01 -11.94
CA GLY A 1 29.00 13.34 -10.57
C GLY A 1 29.50 12.27 -9.62
N THR A 2 29.55 12.57 -8.33
CA THR A 2 29.97 11.60 -7.29
C THR A 2 28.91 10.51 -7.15
N LYS A 3 29.30 9.24 -7.33
CA LYS A 3 28.41 8.10 -7.14
C LYS A 3 28.18 7.82 -5.65
N GLN A 4 26.99 7.33 -5.31
CA GLN A 4 26.59 6.94 -3.95
C GLN A 4 26.49 5.41 -3.85
N PHE A 5 26.69 4.86 -2.64
CA PHE A 5 26.58 3.42 -2.36
C PHE A 5 26.17 3.21 -0.90
N ILE A 6 25.65 2.02 -0.60
CA ILE A 6 25.35 1.58 0.76
C ILE A 6 26.45 0.63 1.23
N VAL A 7 26.86 0.75 2.50
CA VAL A 7 27.76 -0.20 3.17
C VAL A 7 26.93 -1.03 4.14
N VAL A 8 26.97 -2.35 3.98
CA VAL A 8 26.26 -3.30 4.86
C VAL A 8 27.31 -4.18 5.53
N ASP A 9 27.37 -4.18 6.85
CA ASP A 9 28.34 -4.94 7.65
C ASP A 9 29.80 -4.77 7.18
N GLY A 10 30.17 -3.52 6.89
CA GLY A 10 31.51 -3.16 6.39
C GLY A 10 31.79 -3.52 4.94
N LYS A 11 30.81 -4.07 4.20
CA LYS A 11 30.95 -4.41 2.78
C LYS A 11 30.30 -3.33 1.93
N GLU A 12 31.09 -2.68 1.08
CA GLU A 12 30.58 -1.73 0.09
C GLU A 12 29.72 -2.44 -0.95
N GLY A 13 28.51 -1.91 -1.17
CA GLY A 13 27.66 -2.30 -2.27
C GLY A 13 28.04 -1.63 -3.60
N LYS A 14 27.21 -1.88 -4.62
CA LYS A 14 27.36 -1.24 -5.93
C LYS A 14 27.21 0.27 -5.82
N ARG A 15 27.92 1.00 -6.70
CA ARG A 15 27.87 2.46 -6.84
C ARG A 15 26.82 2.89 -7.86
N TYR A 16 25.99 3.85 -7.47
CA TYR A 16 24.84 4.40 -8.18
C TYR A 16 24.99 5.90 -8.41
N ASP A 17 24.25 6.46 -9.35
CA ASP A 17 24.32 7.88 -9.66
C ASP A 17 23.65 8.74 -8.56
N GLY A 18 22.71 8.15 -7.82
CA GLY A 18 22.05 8.73 -6.65
C GLY A 18 21.21 7.70 -5.89
N MET A 19 20.85 7.99 -4.64
CA MET A 19 19.90 7.23 -3.82
C MET A 19 18.54 7.92 -3.81
N LEU A 20 17.46 7.14 -3.83
CA LEU A 20 16.10 7.71 -3.78
C LEU A 20 15.77 8.27 -2.38
N ALA A 21 14.97 9.33 -2.36
CA ALA A 21 14.56 10.03 -1.13
C ALA A 21 13.71 9.18 -0.16
N SER A 22 13.24 7.99 -0.58
CA SER A 22 12.60 7.03 0.32
C SER A 22 13.60 6.44 1.34
N GLY A 23 14.90 6.53 1.07
CA GLY A 23 15.95 5.98 1.91
C GLY A 23 16.01 4.45 1.92
N PRO A 24 17.03 3.87 2.59
CA PRO A 24 17.09 2.45 2.88
C PRO A 24 16.15 2.07 4.02
N ILE A 25 15.66 0.83 4.00
CA ILE A 25 14.83 0.23 5.05
C ILE A 25 15.38 -1.13 5.47
N PHE A 26 15.16 -1.49 6.74
CA PHE A 26 15.38 -2.84 7.24
C PHE A 26 14.11 -3.67 7.14
N SER A 27 14.27 -4.99 7.00
CA SER A 27 13.19 -5.93 7.30
C SER A 27 12.83 -5.91 8.79
N PRO A 28 11.63 -6.35 9.18
CA PRO A 28 11.23 -6.44 10.59
C PRO A 28 12.20 -7.22 11.49
N ASP A 29 12.83 -8.27 10.97
CA ASP A 29 13.84 -9.05 11.69
C ASP A 29 15.25 -8.43 11.66
N SER A 30 15.42 -7.26 11.03
CA SER A 30 16.66 -6.51 10.87
C SER A 30 17.78 -7.24 10.13
N LYS A 31 17.47 -8.35 9.43
CA LYS A 31 18.49 -9.15 8.70
C LYS A 31 18.61 -8.79 7.23
N ARG A 32 17.70 -7.98 6.71
CA ARG A 32 17.63 -7.64 5.29
C ARG A 32 17.54 -6.13 5.11
N ILE A 33 17.98 -5.68 3.95
CA ILE A 33 17.94 -4.26 3.59
C ILE A 33 17.34 -4.09 2.18
N ALA A 34 16.53 -3.06 2.01
CA ALA A 34 16.06 -2.63 0.70
C ALA A 34 16.22 -1.13 0.53
N TYR A 35 16.58 -0.68 -0.68
CA TYR A 35 16.72 0.74 -0.99
C TYR A 35 16.47 1.02 -2.47
N GLY A 36 16.07 2.24 -2.77
CA GLY A 36 15.95 2.74 -4.14
C GLY A 36 17.21 3.45 -4.60
N ALA A 37 17.59 3.27 -5.85
CA ALA A 37 18.77 3.90 -6.45
C ALA A 37 18.53 4.37 -7.89
N GLU A 38 19.31 5.36 -8.33
CA GLU A 38 19.33 5.89 -9.69
C GLU A 38 20.46 5.27 -10.51
N THR A 39 20.15 4.89 -11.74
CA THR A 39 21.07 4.29 -12.71
C THR A 39 20.82 4.87 -14.10
N GLY A 40 21.61 5.86 -14.49
CA GLY A 40 21.36 6.66 -15.68
C GLY A 40 20.04 7.41 -15.57
N THR A 41 19.13 7.17 -16.52
CA THR A 41 17.78 7.77 -16.54
C THR A 41 16.71 6.90 -15.89
N LYS A 42 17.11 5.78 -15.28
CA LYS A 42 16.20 4.80 -14.67
C LYS A 42 16.42 4.71 -13.17
N GLN A 43 15.43 4.14 -12.49
CA GLN A 43 15.47 3.84 -11.07
C GLN A 43 15.33 2.34 -10.83
N VAL A 44 15.90 1.85 -9.73
CA VAL A 44 15.88 0.43 -9.36
C VAL A 44 15.69 0.27 -7.85
N ILE A 45 15.01 -0.80 -7.45
CA ILE A 45 15.03 -1.27 -6.06
C ILE A 45 16.11 -2.34 -5.92
N VAL A 46 16.96 -2.18 -4.92
CA VAL A 46 17.97 -3.16 -4.52
C VAL A 46 17.50 -3.82 -3.24
N VAL A 47 17.52 -5.15 -3.21
CA VAL A 47 17.19 -5.95 -2.02
C VAL A 47 18.37 -6.88 -1.73
N ASP A 48 18.95 -6.78 -0.53
CA ASP A 48 20.10 -7.58 -0.10
C ASP A 48 21.27 -7.54 -1.11
N GLY A 49 21.53 -6.35 -1.64
CA GLY A 49 22.58 -6.09 -2.65
C GLY A 49 22.24 -6.57 -4.07
N LYS A 50 21.06 -7.15 -4.30
CA LYS A 50 20.61 -7.60 -5.62
C LYS A 50 19.67 -6.58 -6.25
N GLU A 51 20.01 -6.16 -7.45
CA GLU A 51 19.18 -5.24 -8.25
C GLU A 51 17.93 -5.94 -8.78
N GLY A 52 16.78 -5.30 -8.63
CA GLY A 52 15.58 -5.61 -9.38
C GLY A 52 15.66 -5.08 -10.82
N LYS A 53 14.51 -5.12 -11.51
CA LYS A 53 14.36 -4.51 -12.82
C LYS A 53 14.44 -2.98 -12.73
N GLN A 54 14.95 -2.36 -13.80
CA GLN A 54 15.01 -0.91 -13.95
C GLN A 54 13.68 -0.37 -14.48
N TYR A 55 13.25 0.76 -13.92
CA TYR A 55 11.99 1.44 -14.22
C TYR A 55 12.22 2.90 -14.56
N ASP A 56 11.24 3.53 -15.20
CA ASP A 56 11.29 4.98 -15.47
C ASP A 56 11.27 5.75 -14.14
N GLY A 57 10.54 5.23 -13.17
CA GLY A 57 10.53 5.72 -11.80
C GLY A 57 10.08 4.66 -10.80
N ILE A 58 10.44 4.89 -9.54
CA ILE A 58 9.91 4.23 -8.35
C ILE A 58 9.06 5.26 -7.60
N LEU A 59 7.85 4.87 -7.22
CA LEU A 59 6.90 5.81 -6.62
C LEU A 59 7.38 6.23 -5.23
N ARG A 60 7.59 7.53 -5.02
CA ARG A 60 8.10 8.07 -3.73
C ARG A 60 7.26 7.65 -2.52
N ALA A 61 5.94 7.67 -2.65
CA ALA A 61 5.02 7.27 -1.58
C ALA A 61 4.92 5.73 -1.41
N SER A 62 5.36 4.97 -2.41
CA SER A 62 5.36 3.50 -2.41
C SER A 62 6.77 2.97 -2.65
N GLY A 63 7.74 3.42 -1.85
CA GLY A 63 9.09 2.84 -1.81
C GLY A 63 9.06 1.35 -1.41
N PRO A 64 10.21 0.69 -1.29
CA PRO A 64 10.25 -0.69 -0.85
C PRO A 64 9.61 -0.81 0.53
N LEU A 65 8.86 -1.89 0.76
CA LEU A 65 8.41 -2.33 2.07
C LEU A 65 8.62 -3.85 2.21
N PHE A 66 8.93 -4.29 3.42
CA PHE A 66 9.01 -5.71 3.75
C PHE A 66 7.67 -6.22 4.31
N SER A 67 7.37 -7.50 4.06
CA SER A 67 6.30 -8.19 4.78
C SER A 67 6.64 -8.37 6.27
N PRO A 68 5.64 -8.55 7.15
CA PRO A 68 5.86 -8.81 8.59
C PRO A 68 6.83 -9.97 8.89
N ASP A 69 6.79 -11.03 8.09
CA ASP A 69 7.70 -12.19 8.21
C ASP A 69 9.09 -11.96 7.61
N SER A 70 9.39 -10.76 7.12
CA SER A 70 10.66 -10.35 6.51
C SER A 70 11.01 -11.05 5.19
N LYS A 71 10.13 -11.89 4.62
CA LYS A 71 10.47 -12.70 3.44
C LYS A 71 10.15 -12.02 2.12
N ARG A 72 9.15 -11.15 2.10
CA ARG A 72 8.61 -10.57 0.86
C ARG A 72 8.90 -9.08 0.78
N VAL A 73 8.92 -8.57 -0.44
CA VAL A 73 9.10 -7.14 -0.72
C VAL A 73 8.05 -6.67 -1.71
N ALA A 74 7.46 -5.51 -1.46
CA ALA A 74 6.60 -4.81 -2.40
C ALA A 74 7.06 -3.36 -2.60
N TYR A 75 6.79 -2.79 -3.78
CA TYR A 75 7.03 -1.39 -4.09
C TYR A 75 6.18 -0.95 -5.28
N GLY A 76 5.99 0.37 -5.42
CA GLY A 76 5.38 0.99 -6.60
C GLY A 76 6.43 1.38 -7.62
N ALA A 77 6.15 1.10 -8.89
CA ALA A 77 7.00 1.48 -10.02
C ALA A 77 6.16 2.11 -11.14
N GLU A 78 6.83 2.78 -12.07
CA GLU A 78 6.21 3.33 -13.26
C GLU A 78 7.00 3.07 -14.54
N THR A 79 6.28 2.99 -15.65
CA THR A 79 6.81 2.86 -17.00
C THR A 79 5.91 3.63 -17.95
N GLY A 80 6.48 4.60 -18.66
CA GLY A 80 5.73 5.62 -19.38
C GLY A 80 4.78 6.36 -18.45
N THR A 81 3.49 6.36 -18.80
CA THR A 81 2.43 7.02 -18.01
C THR A 81 1.72 6.07 -17.05
N LYS A 82 2.18 4.82 -16.94
CA LYS A 82 1.49 3.79 -16.17
C LYS A 82 2.24 3.45 -14.89
N GLN A 83 1.48 3.23 -13.83
CA GLN A 83 1.99 2.85 -12.52
C GLN A 83 1.50 1.45 -12.14
N PHE A 84 2.27 0.72 -11.36
CA PHE A 84 1.96 -0.64 -10.91
C PHE A 84 2.70 -0.98 -9.63
N ILE A 85 2.24 -2.04 -8.95
CA ILE A 85 2.93 -2.61 -7.80
C ILE A 85 3.76 -3.80 -8.26
N VAL A 86 5.01 -3.87 -7.81
CA VAL A 86 5.86 -5.05 -7.92
C VAL A 86 5.84 -5.78 -6.59
N VAL A 87 5.62 -7.08 -6.62
CA VAL A 87 5.65 -7.95 -5.43
C VAL A 87 6.60 -9.10 -5.71
N ASP A 88 7.63 -9.24 -4.87
CA ASP A 88 8.64 -10.31 -4.99
C ASP A 88 9.29 -10.36 -6.39
N GLY A 89 9.54 -9.16 -6.97
CA GLY A 89 10.10 -8.99 -8.31
C GLY A 89 9.12 -9.22 -9.46
N LYS A 90 7.84 -9.53 -9.18
CA LYS A 90 6.81 -9.74 -10.20
C LYS A 90 5.95 -8.49 -10.36
N GLU A 91 5.84 -8.01 -11.59
CA GLU A 91 5.03 -6.85 -11.94
C GLU A 91 3.55 -7.19 -11.90
N GLY A 92 2.77 -6.36 -11.21
CA GLY A 92 1.32 -6.37 -11.28
C GLY A 92 0.80 -5.73 -12.56
N LYS A 93 -0.52 -5.67 -12.68
CA LYS A 93 -1.20 -4.95 -13.77
C LYS A 93 -0.89 -3.45 -13.70
N GLN A 94 -0.83 -2.84 -14.87
CA GLN A 94 -0.57 -1.41 -15.07
C GLN A 94 -1.85 -0.58 -15.00
N TYR A 95 -1.78 0.55 -14.29
CA TYR A 95 -2.88 1.47 -14.02
C TYR A 95 -2.50 2.91 -14.34
N ASP A 96 -3.49 3.81 -14.35
CA ASP A 96 -3.25 5.25 -14.52
C ASP A 96 -2.62 5.87 -13.27
N GLY A 97 -2.80 5.24 -12.11
CA GLY A 97 -2.08 5.61 -10.89
C GLY A 97 -2.25 4.61 -9.75
N ILE A 98 -1.40 4.74 -8.73
CA ILE A 98 -1.53 4.06 -7.44
C ILE A 98 -2.12 5.06 -6.43
N GLY A 99 -3.37 4.83 -6.01
CA GLY A 99 -4.14 5.72 -5.14
C GLY A 99 -3.96 5.45 -3.63
N ALA A 100 -3.56 4.23 -3.26
CA ALA A 100 -3.17 3.90 -1.89
C ALA A 100 -1.99 2.93 -1.92
N VAL A 101 -1.01 3.21 -1.04
CA VAL A 101 0.25 2.47 -0.96
C VAL A 101 0.00 0.98 -0.66
N PRO A 102 0.85 0.08 -1.18
CA PRO A 102 0.72 -1.34 -0.89
C PRO A 102 0.94 -1.67 0.59
N LEU A 103 0.20 -2.67 1.08
CA LEU A 103 0.40 -3.27 2.41
C LEU A 103 0.34 -4.80 2.34
N PHE A 104 1.07 -5.45 3.24
CA PHE A 104 0.95 -6.89 3.49
C PHE A 104 -0.07 -7.16 4.60
N SER A 105 -0.74 -8.32 4.54
CA SER A 105 -1.48 -8.85 5.68
C SER A 105 -0.54 -9.21 6.85
N PRO A 106 -1.04 -9.25 8.10
CA PRO A 106 -0.23 -9.65 9.26
C PRO A 106 0.46 -11.01 9.09
N ASP A 107 -0.19 -11.98 8.45
CA ASP A 107 0.38 -13.30 8.15
C ASP A 107 1.33 -13.31 6.94
N SER A 108 1.60 -12.15 6.34
CA SER A 108 2.49 -11.92 5.19
C SER A 108 2.05 -12.56 3.87
N LYS A 109 0.90 -13.24 3.82
CA LYS A 109 0.48 -13.98 2.62
C LYS A 109 -0.19 -13.11 1.58
N ARG A 110 -0.87 -12.05 2.02
CA ARG A 110 -1.71 -11.23 1.16
C ARG A 110 -1.12 -9.86 0.94
N VAL A 111 -1.46 -9.26 -0.20
CA VAL A 111 -1.11 -7.87 -0.54
C VAL A 111 -2.36 -7.14 -1.00
N ALA A 112 -2.56 -5.93 -0.49
CA ALA A 112 -3.61 -5.03 -0.93
C ALA A 112 -3.02 -3.66 -1.32
N TYR A 113 -3.63 -2.98 -2.28
CA TYR A 113 -3.27 -1.61 -2.67
C TYR A 113 -4.45 -0.94 -3.38
N GLY A 114 -4.48 0.39 -3.38
CA GLY A 114 -5.49 1.18 -4.09
C GLY A 114 -4.95 1.64 -5.44
N VAL A 115 -5.78 1.59 -6.47
CA VAL A 115 -5.41 2.02 -7.83
C VAL A 115 -6.39 3.05 -8.37
N VAL A 116 -5.91 3.85 -9.31
CA VAL A 116 -6.69 4.78 -10.12
C VAL A 116 -6.73 4.24 -11.55
N ALA A 117 -7.93 4.08 -12.10
CA ALA A 117 -8.14 3.77 -13.51
C ALA A 117 -9.20 4.72 -14.07
N SER A 118 -8.81 5.53 -15.05
CA SER A 118 -9.59 6.64 -15.57
C SER A 118 -10.05 7.55 -14.42
N THR A 119 -11.35 7.70 -14.22
CA THR A 119 -11.95 8.54 -13.17
C THR A 119 -12.35 7.75 -11.92
N LYS A 120 -12.00 6.46 -11.85
CA LYS A 120 -12.44 5.57 -10.78
C LYS A 120 -11.27 5.04 -9.98
N GLN A 121 -11.55 4.69 -8.73
CA GLN A 121 -10.62 4.04 -7.83
C GLN A 121 -11.17 2.72 -7.32
N PHE A 122 -10.28 1.76 -7.07
CA PHE A 122 -10.62 0.46 -6.49
C PHE A 122 -9.42 -0.16 -5.79
N VAL A 123 -9.70 -1.12 -4.91
CA VAL A 123 -8.67 -1.88 -4.21
C VAL A 123 -8.39 -3.15 -5.00
N VAL A 124 -7.11 -3.46 -5.19
CA VAL A 124 -6.63 -4.75 -5.68
C VAL A 124 -6.17 -5.56 -4.50
N VAL A 125 -6.60 -6.83 -4.42
CA VAL A 125 -6.20 -7.76 -3.36
C VAL A 125 -5.69 -9.04 -4.01
N ASP A 126 -4.44 -9.39 -3.74
CA ASP A 126 -3.80 -10.59 -4.29
C ASP A 126 -3.89 -10.65 -5.83
N GLY A 127 -3.75 -9.49 -6.48
CA GLY A 127 -3.85 -9.32 -7.94
C GLY A 127 -5.28 -9.29 -8.49
N LYS A 128 -6.31 -9.41 -7.64
CA LYS A 128 -7.72 -9.37 -8.05
C LYS A 128 -8.32 -7.98 -7.84
N GLU A 129 -8.92 -7.43 -8.89
CA GLU A 129 -9.54 -6.11 -8.88
C GLU A 129 -10.90 -6.14 -8.17
N GLY A 130 -11.11 -5.22 -7.24
CA GLY A 130 -12.40 -4.99 -6.61
C GLY A 130 -13.35 -4.12 -7.45
N LYS A 131 -14.52 -3.81 -6.87
CA LYS A 131 -15.49 -2.90 -7.47
C LYS A 131 -14.93 -1.47 -7.54
N GLN A 132 -15.31 -0.75 -8.60
CA GLN A 132 -14.91 0.62 -8.89
C GLN A 132 -15.81 1.66 -8.21
N TYR A 133 -15.20 2.69 -7.63
CA TYR A 133 -15.85 3.79 -6.92
C TYR A 133 -15.28 5.15 -7.35
N ASP A 134 -15.89 6.25 -6.89
CA ASP A 134 -15.42 7.61 -7.22
C ASP A 134 -14.11 7.94 -6.50
N GLY A 135 -13.88 7.36 -5.31
CA GLY A 135 -12.62 7.50 -4.60
C GLY A 135 -12.46 6.51 -3.45
N ILE A 136 -11.22 6.24 -3.08
CA ILE A 136 -10.83 5.56 -1.85
C ILE A 136 -10.36 6.62 -0.86
N ALA A 137 -10.87 6.58 0.36
CA ALA A 137 -10.44 7.50 1.40
C ALA A 137 -9.06 7.10 1.93
N THR A 138 -8.19 8.09 2.16
CA THR A 138 -6.89 7.87 2.84
C THR A 138 -7.13 7.52 4.31
N PRO A 139 -6.34 6.61 4.94
CA PRO A 139 -5.08 6.04 4.47
C PRO A 139 -5.21 4.83 3.52
N GLY A 140 -6.43 4.42 3.16
CA GLY A 140 -6.66 3.28 2.28
C GLY A 140 -6.98 1.98 3.05
N PRO A 141 -6.72 0.81 2.45
CA PRO A 141 -7.11 -0.48 3.01
C PRO A 141 -6.29 -0.92 4.23
N ILE A 142 -6.94 -1.68 5.13
CA ILE A 142 -6.35 -2.29 6.31
C ILE A 142 -6.79 -3.75 6.44
N PHE A 143 -5.89 -4.62 6.89
CA PHE A 143 -6.20 -6.01 7.21
C PHE A 143 -6.60 -6.16 8.69
N SER A 144 -7.51 -7.08 8.94
CA SER A 144 -7.79 -7.62 10.28
C SER A 144 -6.55 -8.30 10.89
N PRO A 145 -6.45 -8.39 12.23
CA PRO A 145 -5.31 -8.99 12.92
C PRO A 145 -5.04 -10.45 12.54
N ASP A 146 -6.08 -11.21 12.19
CA ASP A 146 -5.97 -12.62 11.78
C ASP A 146 -5.78 -12.78 10.25
N SER A 147 -5.63 -11.67 9.52
CA SER A 147 -5.39 -11.60 8.07
C SER A 147 -6.55 -12.04 7.17
N LYS A 148 -7.70 -12.40 7.72
CA LYS A 148 -8.83 -12.91 6.92
C LYS A 148 -9.61 -11.80 6.24
N HIS A 149 -9.85 -10.73 6.97
CA HIS A 149 -10.68 -9.61 6.53
C HIS A 149 -9.86 -8.42 6.06
N LEU A 150 -10.38 -7.70 5.06
CA LEU A 150 -9.86 -6.41 4.60
C LEU A 150 -10.97 -5.36 4.66
N ALA A 151 -10.67 -4.19 5.23
CA ALA A 151 -11.58 -3.06 5.30
C ALA A 151 -10.98 -1.80 4.67
N TYR A 152 -11.82 -0.97 4.05
CA TYR A 152 -11.44 0.34 3.53
C TYR A 152 -12.66 1.25 3.37
N ALA A 153 -12.47 2.56 3.48
CA ALA A 153 -13.54 3.52 3.23
C ALA A 153 -13.49 4.03 1.79
N ILE A 154 -14.67 4.22 1.20
CA ILE A 154 -14.82 4.78 -0.13
C ILE A 154 -15.70 6.03 -0.11
N VAL A 155 -15.58 6.84 -1.16
CA VAL A 155 -16.48 7.94 -1.50
C VAL A 155 -17.24 7.57 -2.77
N SER A 156 -18.56 7.74 -2.75
CA SER A 156 -19.44 7.56 -3.89
C SER A 156 -20.51 8.65 -3.89
N GLY A 157 -20.40 9.58 -4.84
CA GLY A 157 -21.17 10.83 -4.85
C GLY A 157 -21.03 11.61 -3.54
N SER A 158 -22.17 11.97 -2.92
CA SER A 158 -22.23 12.70 -1.64
C SER A 158 -22.19 11.80 -0.40
N LYS A 159 -21.87 10.51 -0.57
CA LYS A 159 -21.88 9.52 0.50
C LYS A 159 -20.53 8.84 0.63
N SER A 160 -20.24 8.42 1.86
CA SER A 160 -19.10 7.55 2.17
C SER A 160 -19.57 6.34 2.96
N PHE A 161 -18.87 5.23 2.80
CA PHE A 161 -19.13 4.01 3.54
C PHE A 161 -17.89 3.12 3.60
N VAL A 162 -17.88 2.20 4.56
CA VAL A 162 -16.83 1.20 4.71
C VAL A 162 -17.20 -0.02 3.87
N ILE A 163 -16.19 -0.57 3.19
CA ILE A 163 -16.23 -1.87 2.53
C ILE A 163 -15.52 -2.86 3.44
N VAL A 164 -16.11 -4.04 3.65
CA VAL A 164 -15.48 -5.17 4.33
C VAL A 164 -15.59 -6.39 3.41
N ASP A 165 -14.44 -6.95 3.00
CA ASP A 165 -14.37 -8.10 2.08
C ASP A 165 -15.20 -7.93 0.79
N GLY A 166 -15.17 -6.72 0.24
CA GLY A 166 -15.93 -6.37 -0.96
C GLY A 166 -17.43 -6.12 -0.73
N LYS A 167 -17.94 -6.26 0.50
CA LYS A 167 -19.33 -5.98 0.85
C LYS A 167 -19.48 -4.52 1.26
N GLU A 168 -20.45 -3.83 0.68
CA GLU A 168 -20.77 -2.44 1.01
C GLU A 168 -21.47 -2.35 2.37
N GLY A 169 -20.92 -1.54 3.28
CA GLY A 169 -21.53 -1.20 4.55
C GLY A 169 -22.59 -0.10 4.44
N LYS A 170 -22.99 0.43 5.60
CA LYS A 170 -24.00 1.49 5.67
C LYS A 170 -23.46 2.81 5.13
N ARG A 171 -24.33 3.56 4.44
CA ARG A 171 -24.00 4.87 3.83
C ARG A 171 -24.16 6.03 4.80
N TYR A 172 -23.15 6.89 4.84
CA TYR A 172 -23.04 8.06 5.71
C TYR A 172 -22.76 9.33 4.89
N ASN A 173 -22.93 10.50 5.50
CA ASN A 173 -22.50 11.78 4.89
C ASN A 173 -20.97 11.86 4.75
N GLY A 174 -20.23 11.11 5.56
CA GLY A 174 -18.78 10.99 5.48
C GLY A 174 -18.25 9.92 6.44
N ILE A 175 -17.06 9.39 6.17
CA ILE A 175 -16.28 8.57 7.12
C ILE A 175 -15.07 9.41 7.57
N ILE A 176 -14.83 9.50 8.87
CA ILE A 176 -13.70 10.25 9.43
C ILE A 176 -12.46 9.35 9.38
N ASN A 177 -11.55 9.55 8.42
CA ASN A 177 -10.35 8.70 8.26
C ASN A 177 -9.02 9.39 8.62
N PHE A 178 -9.08 10.40 9.48
CA PHE A 178 -7.90 11.11 9.99
C PHE A 178 -7.89 11.10 11.51
N GLY A 179 -6.70 11.30 12.10
CA GLY A 179 -6.50 11.20 13.55
C GLY A 179 -6.95 9.84 14.10
N GLY A 180 -7.52 9.84 15.30
CA GLY A 180 -8.05 8.65 15.97
C GLY A 180 -9.40 8.14 15.44
N GLY A 181 -9.99 8.77 14.42
CA GLY A 181 -11.31 8.38 13.90
C GLY A 181 -11.29 7.26 12.85
N ARG A 182 -10.10 6.84 12.44
CA ARG A 182 -9.85 5.85 11.38
C ARG A 182 -10.55 4.52 11.64
N ILE A 183 -10.73 3.75 10.57
CA ILE A 183 -11.13 2.35 10.69
C ILE A 183 -10.06 1.61 11.51
N VAL A 184 -10.49 0.87 12.52
CA VAL A 184 -9.62 0.05 13.38
C VAL A 184 -10.31 -1.28 13.64
N PHE A 185 -9.60 -2.38 13.39
CA PHE A 185 -10.01 -3.69 13.90
C PHE A 185 -9.63 -3.78 15.38
N ASP A 186 -10.59 -4.07 16.26
CA ASP A 186 -10.34 -4.36 17.68
C ASP A 186 -10.25 -5.88 17.96
N SER A 187 -10.67 -6.70 17.01
CA SER A 187 -10.54 -8.16 17.01
C SER A 187 -10.48 -8.70 15.57
N ALA A 188 -10.41 -10.03 15.40
CA ALA A 188 -10.44 -10.66 14.09
C ALA A 188 -11.72 -10.34 13.30
N ASP A 189 -12.86 -10.37 13.99
CA ASP A 189 -14.19 -10.33 13.38
C ASP A 189 -14.96 -9.03 13.75
N SER A 190 -14.29 -8.00 14.29
CA SER A 190 -14.93 -6.74 14.67
C SER A 190 -14.04 -5.53 14.39
N LEU A 191 -14.67 -4.45 13.94
CA LEU A 191 -14.01 -3.19 13.62
C LEU A 191 -14.87 -1.99 13.99
N HIS A 192 -14.21 -0.86 14.25
CA HIS A 192 -14.80 0.41 14.62
C HIS A 192 -14.37 1.52 13.67
N TYR A 193 -15.25 2.49 13.45
CA TYR A 193 -14.93 3.73 12.75
C TYR A 193 -15.86 4.86 13.14
N LEU A 194 -15.45 6.10 12.88
CA LEU A 194 -16.30 7.27 13.07
C LEU A 194 -16.97 7.70 11.76
N ALA A 195 -18.27 7.98 11.81
CA ALA A 195 -19.06 8.38 10.65
C ALA A 195 -19.89 9.63 10.90
N LEU A 196 -20.08 10.44 9.86
CA LEU A 196 -20.92 11.63 9.89
C LEU A 196 -22.33 11.29 9.39
N LYS A 197 -23.35 11.63 10.17
CA LYS A 197 -24.76 11.52 9.75
C LYS A 197 -25.55 12.73 10.25
N GLY A 198 -25.99 13.57 9.31
CA GLY A 198 -26.53 14.88 9.65
C GLY A 198 -25.47 15.72 10.36
N THR A 199 -25.82 16.27 11.53
CA THR A 199 -24.90 17.05 12.39
C THR A 199 -24.16 16.18 13.41
N GLY A 200 -24.43 14.87 13.47
CA GLY A 200 -23.86 13.98 14.47
C GLY A 200 -22.62 13.21 13.98
N ILE A 201 -21.72 12.92 14.92
CA ILE A 201 -20.64 11.93 14.76
C ILE A 201 -21.10 10.63 15.44
N TYR A 202 -20.99 9.52 14.73
CA TYR A 202 -21.39 8.20 15.16
C TYR A 202 -20.15 7.34 15.32
N LEU A 203 -19.99 6.70 16.48
CA LEU A 203 -19.14 5.53 16.61
C LEU A 203 -19.89 4.33 16.04
N VAL A 204 -19.35 3.74 14.98
CA VAL A 204 -19.93 2.59 14.32
C VAL A 204 -19.07 1.38 14.63
N GLN A 205 -19.70 0.33 15.18
CA GLN A 205 -19.12 -0.99 15.29
C GLN A 205 -19.72 -1.89 14.21
N GLU A 206 -18.85 -2.59 13.47
CA GLU A 206 -19.25 -3.63 12.53
C GLU A 206 -18.71 -4.97 12.99
N ASN A 207 -19.61 -5.94 13.13
CA ASN A 207 -19.27 -7.33 13.44
C ASN A 207 -19.38 -8.17 12.17
N ILE A 208 -18.30 -8.84 11.81
CA ILE A 208 -18.18 -9.70 10.65
C ILE A 208 -18.71 -11.08 11.05
N LYS A 209 -19.78 -11.51 10.38
CA LYS A 209 -20.31 -12.86 10.58
C LYS A 209 -19.41 -13.87 9.87
N ARG A 210 -19.10 -14.96 10.57
CA ARG A 210 -18.44 -16.14 10.00
C ARG A 210 -19.33 -16.84 8.97
#